data_AF-A0A9D9CYQ0-F1
#
_entry.id   AF-A0A9D9CYQ0-F1
#
_cell.length_a   1.000
_cell.length_b   1.000
_cell.length_c   1.000
_cell.angle_alpha   90.00
_cell.angle_beta   90.00
_cell.angle_gamma   90.00
#
_symmetry.space_group_name_H-M   'P 1'
#
loop_
_entity.id
_entity.type
_entity.pdbx_description
1 polymer ?
#
loop_
_entity_poly.entity_id
_entity_poly.type
_entity_poly.pdbx_seq_one_letter_code
_entity_poly.pdbx_strand_id
1 'polypeptide(L)' 'MKYYSTNKKADKATLQQAVVKGLAADKGLFMPEVIKHLPDSFFEKMKDMSLQEI' A
#
# COMPACT_ATOMS: atom_id res chain seq x y z
N MET A 1 3.77 -1.12 9.16
CA MET A 1 2.55 -1.12 8.31
C MET A 1 2.28 -2.56 7.91
N LYS A 2 1.05 -3.04 8.06
CA LYS A 2 0.66 -4.40 7.63
C LYS A 2 -0.36 -4.31 6.49
N TYR A 3 -0.50 -5.42 5.80
CA TYR A 3 -1.41 -5.63 4.69
C TYR A 3 -2.37 -6.75 5.05
N TYR A 4 -3.62 -6.65 4.62
CA TYR A 4 -4.62 -7.69 4.78
C TYR A 4 -5.12 -8.12 3.40
N SER A 5 -5.65 -9.34 3.29
CA SER A 5 -6.30 -9.76 2.06
C SER A 5 -7.67 -9.10 1.92
N THR A 6 -8.04 -8.64 0.73
CA THR A 6 -9.40 -8.16 0.42
C THR A 6 -10.48 -9.18 0.75
N ASN A 7 -10.16 -10.48 0.71
CA ASN A 7 -11.08 -11.56 1.09
C ASN A 7 -11.10 -11.82 2.60
N LYS A 8 -10.21 -11.18 3.39
CA LYS A 8 -10.09 -11.25 4.85
C LYS A 8 -9.96 -12.67 5.42
N LYS A 9 -9.57 -13.65 4.62
CA LYS A 9 -9.39 -15.05 5.04
C LYS A 9 -7.93 -15.43 5.23
N ALA A 10 -7.00 -14.65 4.66
CA ALA A 10 -5.57 -14.80 4.87
C ALA A 10 -5.06 -13.95 6.04
N ASP A 11 -3.98 -14.41 6.67
CA ASP A 11 -3.26 -13.66 7.70
C ASP A 11 -2.72 -12.33 7.19
N LYS A 12 -2.54 -11.40 8.14
CA LYS A 12 -1.92 -10.11 7.87
C LYS A 12 -0.46 -10.31 7.44
N ALA A 13 -0.07 -9.61 6.37
CA ALA A 13 1.25 -9.68 5.77
C ALA A 13 2.05 -8.39 5.98
N THR A 14 3.37 -8.50 5.90
CA THR A 14 4.28 -7.36 5.75
C THR A 14 4.32 -6.89 4.29
N LEU A 15 4.88 -5.70 4.05
CA LEU A 15 5.09 -5.19 2.68
C LEU A 15 5.89 -6.18 1.83
N GLN A 16 7.01 -6.69 2.36
CA GLN A 16 7.86 -7.65 1.65
C GLN A 16 7.07 -8.89 1.24
N GLN A 17 6.26 -9.45 2.15
CA GLN A 17 5.43 -10.62 1.86
C GLN A 17 4.37 -10.31 0.80
N ALA A 18 3.72 -9.14 0.86
CA ALA A 18 2.72 -8.73 -0.12
C ALA A 18 3.32 -8.56 -1.51
N VAL A 19 4.51 -7.96 -1.61
CA VAL A 19 5.22 -7.75 -2.89
C VAL A 19 5.72 -9.06 -3.47
N VAL A 20 6.35 -9.92 -2.67
CA VAL A 20 6.93 -11.19 -3.15
C VAL A 20 5.84 -12.19 -3.56
N LYS A 21 4.74 -12.26 -2.80
CA LYS A 21 3.65 -13.19 -3.11
C LYS A 21 2.70 -12.67 -4.19
N GLY A 22 2.54 -11.34 -4.30
CA GLY A 22 1.60 -10.68 -5.19
C GLY A 22 0.14 -10.88 -4.78
N LEU A 23 -0.32 -12.13 -4.80
CA LEU A 23 -1.65 -12.56 -4.36
C LEU A 23 -1.62 -13.13 -2.94
N ALA A 24 -2.70 -12.88 -2.19
CA ALA A 24 -2.92 -13.53 -0.91
C ALA A 24 -3.32 -15.01 -1.11
N ALA A 25 -3.10 -15.83 -0.07
CA ALA A 25 -3.36 -17.27 -0.11
C ALA A 25 -4.85 -17.61 -0.37
N ASP A 26 -5.75 -16.69 -0.04
CA ASP A 26 -7.19 -16.80 -0.27
C ASP A 26 -7.63 -16.24 -1.64
N LYS A 27 -6.68 -16.07 -2.58
CA LYS A 27 -6.88 -15.48 -3.91
C LYS A 27 -7.37 -14.03 -3.90
N GLY A 28 -7.30 -13.36 -2.75
CA GLY A 28 -7.53 -11.91 -2.64
C GLY A 28 -6.27 -11.11 -2.97
N LEU A 29 -6.42 -9.79 -3.05
CA LEU A 29 -5.31 -8.86 -3.19
C LEU A 29 -4.88 -8.34 -1.82
N PHE A 30 -3.61 -8.01 -1.66
CA PHE A 30 -3.14 -7.35 -0.44
C PHE A 30 -3.46 -5.85 -0.48
N MET A 31 -4.19 -5.36 0.53
CA MET A 31 -4.41 -3.94 0.79
C MET A 31 -3.76 -3.52 2.11
N PRO A 32 -3.23 -2.29 2.21
CA PRO A 32 -2.71 -1.77 3.47
C PRO A 32 -3.83 -1.59 4.49
N GLU A 33 -3.55 -1.85 5.77
CA GLU A 33 -4.53 -1.63 6.85
C GLU A 33 -4.99 -0.17 7.00
N VAL A 34 -4.15 0.78 6.59
CA VAL A 34 -4.40 2.21 6.69
C VAL A 34 -3.97 2.88 5.40
N ILE A 35 -4.88 3.65 4.80
CA ILE A 35 -4.57 4.58 3.71
C ILE A 35 -4.28 5.93 4.37
N LYS A 36 -3.02 6.36 4.31
CA LYS A 36 -2.63 7.66 4.88
C LYS A 36 -3.07 8.78 3.94
N HIS A 37 -3.70 9.80 4.51
CA HIS A 37 -3.93 11.05 3.79
C HIS A 37 -2.62 11.79 3.64
N LEU A 38 -2.35 12.26 2.43
CA LEU A 38 -1.24 13.17 2.16
C LEU A 38 -1.66 14.59 2.55
N PRO A 39 -0.76 15.40 3.11
CA PRO A 39 -1.07 16.78 3.48
C PRO A 39 -1.28 17.64 2.24
N ASP A 40 -2.11 18.70 2.34
CA ASP A 40 -2.39 19.60 1.21
C ASP A 40 -1.12 20.22 0.61
N SER A 41 -0.15 20.54 1.48
CA SER A 41 1.16 21.07 1.06
C SER A 41 1.99 20.11 0.19
N PHE A 42 1.71 18.80 0.20
CA PHE A 42 2.31 17.87 -0.75
C PHE A 42 1.84 18.18 -2.18
N PHE A 43 0.52 18.33 -2.38
CA PHE A 43 -0.05 18.61 -3.70
C PHE A 43 0.36 19.98 -4.24
N GLU A 44 0.53 20.98 -3.36
CA GLU A 44 1.05 22.30 -3.73
C GLU A 44 2.49 22.25 -4.26
N LYS A 45 3.33 21.38 -3.67
CA LYS A 45 4.77 21.23 -3.99
C LYS A 45 5.06 20.20 -5.07
N MET A 46 4.17 19.24 -5.28
CA MET A 46 4.35 18.11 -6.20
C MET A 46 4.68 18.56 -7.63
N LYS A 47 4.16 19.71 -8.06
CA LYS A 47 4.43 20.29 -9.39
C LYS A 47 5.90 20.68 -9.62
N ASP A 48 6.63 20.95 -8.54
CA ASP A 48 8.03 21.42 -8.57
C ASP A 48 9.01 20.25 -8.30
N MET A 49 8.49 19.04 -8.09
CA MET A 49 9.26 17.82 -7.79
C MET A 49 9.50 17.01 -9.07
N SER A 50 10.66 16.37 -9.17
CA SER A 50 10.91 15.35 -10.18
C SER A 50 10.12 14.06 -9.88
N LEU A 51 9.93 13.21 -10.89
CA LEU A 51 9.24 11.92 -10.72
C LEU A 51 9.88 11.01 -9.66
N GLN A 52 11.18 11.17 -9.41
CA GLN A 52 11.90 10.38 -8.40
C GLN A 52 11.68 10.90 -6.98
N GLU A 53 11.32 12.18 -6.84
CA GLU A 53 11.04 12.82 -5.55
C GLU A 53 9.58 12.63 -5.11
N ILE A 54 8.67 12.43 -6.07
CA ILE A 54 7.26 12.07 -5.84
C ILE A 54 7.16 10.61 -5.42
#